data_AF-A0A6I2A028-F1
#
_entry.id   AF-A0A6I2A028-F1
#
_cell.length_a   1.000
_cell.length_b   1.000
_cell.length_c   1.000
_cell.angle_alpha   90.00
_cell.angle_beta   90.00
_cell.angle_gamma   90.00
#
_symmetry.space_group_name_H-M   'P 1'
#
loop_
_entity.id
_entity.type
_entity.pdbx_description
1 polymer ?
#
loop_
_entity_poly.entity_id
_entity_poly.type
_entity_poly.pdbx_seq_one_letter_code
_entity_poly.pdbx_strand_id
1 'polypeptide(L)'
;MSVKDNKSGPSRADEAGADRKEESPASPRLLILSSSPHQFAHQSVPKIMWSVVGALMPAAIMAVFYFGVRALWMILVCVLAALTTEALINRLRGVGLTIKDGSAVITGLLLALTLPPSFPYSGGVIGAVFAIAIGKQIFGGLGYNIFNPALLGRAFLQASFPVQMTTWTLPGTANFSTIDTITAATPLGQFKFEGILTRYQDLMLGNIGGCLGETSAVAIIIGGLYLIVRKYADWRIPVSFMGTVFVVG
;
A
#
# COMPACT_ATOMS: atom_id res chain seq x y z
N MET A 1 -66.14 19.28 -39.31
CA MET A 1 -65.87 20.66 -39.76
C MET A 1 -64.96 20.57 -40.98
N SER A 2 -65.56 20.82 -42.14
CA SER A 2 -64.93 20.92 -43.47
C SER A 2 -63.84 21.99 -43.48
N VAL A 3 -62.72 21.78 -44.19
CA VAL A 3 -62.23 22.69 -45.24
C VAL A 3 -61.40 21.89 -46.24
N LYS A 4 -61.79 22.03 -47.50
CA LYS A 4 -61.24 21.46 -48.73
C LYS A 4 -60.02 22.26 -49.25
N ASP A 5 -59.45 21.72 -50.31
CA ASP A 5 -59.13 22.42 -51.57
C ASP A 5 -57.65 22.48 -52.03
N ASN A 6 -57.36 21.59 -53.00
CA ASN A 6 -57.30 21.92 -54.44
C ASN A 6 -55.94 22.23 -55.11
N LYS A 7 -55.48 21.21 -55.86
CA LYS A 7 -54.98 21.18 -57.26
C LYS A 7 -53.70 21.92 -57.69
N SER A 8 -52.82 21.17 -58.37
CA SER A 8 -52.70 21.19 -59.85
C SER A 8 -51.81 20.05 -60.38
N GLY A 9 -52.28 19.35 -61.44
CA GLY A 9 -51.55 18.31 -62.19
C GLY A 9 -50.52 18.88 -63.18
N PRO A 10 -49.87 18.07 -64.05
CA PRO A 10 -50.49 17.24 -65.11
C PRO A 10 -50.07 15.75 -65.04
N SER A 11 -50.90 14.76 -65.40
CA SER A 11 -51.46 14.35 -66.71
C SER A 11 -50.55 13.40 -67.52
N ARG A 12 -51.17 12.25 -67.84
CA ARG A 12 -50.91 11.24 -68.88
C ARG A 12 -50.10 9.99 -68.52
N ALA A 13 -50.84 8.90 -68.72
CA ALA A 13 -50.46 7.50 -68.77
C ALA A 13 -49.30 7.25 -69.74
N ASP A 14 -48.50 6.23 -69.46
CA ASP A 14 -48.52 5.00 -70.25
C ASP A 14 -47.74 3.89 -69.51
N GLU A 15 -48.51 2.84 -69.22
CA GLU A 15 -48.23 1.40 -69.26
C GLU A 15 -46.82 0.81 -69.09
N ALA A 16 -46.88 -0.41 -68.51
CA ALA A 16 -45.96 -1.54 -68.70
C ALA A 16 -44.71 -1.61 -67.79
N GLY A 17 -44.89 -2.33 -66.67
CA GLY A 17 -44.37 -3.69 -66.57
C GLY A 17 -42.86 -3.90 -66.45
N ALA A 18 -42.52 -4.55 -65.33
CA ALA A 18 -41.37 -5.42 -65.11
C ALA A 18 -40.10 -4.82 -64.46
N ASP A 19 -39.92 -5.26 -63.22
CA ASP A 19 -38.66 -5.56 -62.54
C ASP A 19 -37.81 -4.37 -62.04
N ARG A 20 -38.29 -3.70 -61.00
CA ARG A 20 -37.43 -2.93 -60.09
C ARG A 20 -37.05 -3.81 -58.91
N LYS A 21 -35.79 -4.29 -58.91
CA LYS A 21 -35.11 -4.79 -57.72
C LYS A 21 -35.22 -3.74 -56.60
N GLU A 22 -35.77 -4.13 -55.47
CA GLU A 22 -35.71 -3.34 -54.25
C GLU A 22 -34.25 -3.24 -53.79
N GLU A 23 -33.62 -2.08 -53.96
CA GLU A 23 -32.35 -1.77 -53.29
C GLU A 23 -32.63 -1.55 -51.80
N SER A 24 -32.19 -2.52 -51.00
CA SER A 24 -32.21 -2.47 -49.53
C SER A 24 -31.44 -1.23 -49.03
N PRO A 25 -32.02 -0.40 -48.13
CA PRO A 25 -31.34 0.79 -47.65
C PRO A 25 -30.08 0.42 -46.87
N ALA A 26 -28.95 0.98 -47.30
CA ALA A 26 -27.62 0.75 -46.74
C ALA A 26 -27.61 0.83 -45.21
N SER A 27 -27.23 -0.27 -44.56
CA SER A 27 -27.08 -0.35 -43.11
C SER A 27 -26.04 0.67 -42.64
N PRO A 28 -26.32 1.48 -41.60
CA PRO A 28 -25.34 2.42 -41.08
C PRO A 28 -24.11 1.64 -40.61
N ARG A 29 -22.95 1.88 -41.23
CA ARG A 29 -21.68 1.28 -40.81
C ARG A 29 -21.40 1.68 -39.37
N LEU A 30 -21.60 0.75 -38.44
CA LEU A 30 -21.16 0.85 -37.05
C LEU A 30 -19.63 0.98 -37.05
N LEU A 31 -19.15 2.22 -36.93
CA LEU A 31 -17.73 2.50 -36.72
C LEU A 31 -17.40 2.15 -35.27
N ILE A 32 -16.87 0.95 -35.06
CA ILE A 32 -16.37 0.52 -33.75
C ILE A 32 -15.11 1.32 -33.47
N LEU A 33 -15.28 2.40 -32.70
CA LEU A 33 -14.20 3.20 -32.14
C LEU A 33 -13.58 2.41 -30.99
N SER A 34 -12.77 1.39 -31.32
CA SER A 34 -11.95 0.71 -30.31
C SER A 34 -10.83 1.66 -29.89
N SER A 35 -10.73 1.93 -28.60
CA SER A 35 -9.59 2.64 -28.03
C SER A 35 -8.27 1.98 -28.45
N SER A 36 -7.27 2.78 -28.78
CA SER A 36 -5.96 2.28 -29.22
C SER A 36 -5.40 1.29 -28.18
N PRO A 37 -4.85 0.14 -28.60
CA PRO A 37 -4.38 -0.88 -27.68
C PRO A 37 -3.23 -0.31 -26.84
N HIS A 38 -3.55 0.02 -25.60
CA HIS A 38 -2.60 0.54 -24.64
C HIS A 38 -1.58 -0.56 -24.36
N GLN A 39 -0.36 -0.35 -24.83
CA GLN A 39 0.68 -1.38 -24.91
C GLN A 39 0.99 -1.97 -23.53
N PHE A 40 1.12 -3.29 -23.50
CA PHE A 40 1.42 -4.11 -22.34
C PHE A 40 2.57 -3.52 -21.49
N ALA A 41 2.24 -3.04 -20.29
CA ALA A 41 3.24 -2.84 -19.26
C ALA A 41 3.89 -4.19 -18.97
N HIS A 42 5.19 -4.33 -19.26
CA HIS A 42 5.97 -5.55 -19.00
C HIS A 42 6.03 -5.90 -17.49
N GLN A 43 5.56 -5.00 -16.63
CA GLN A 43 5.51 -5.13 -15.18
C GLN A 43 4.07 -5.06 -14.68
N SER A 44 3.63 -6.11 -13.99
CA SER A 44 2.32 -6.13 -13.35
C SER A 44 2.42 -5.60 -11.92
N VAL A 45 1.35 -4.96 -11.44
CA VAL A 45 1.26 -4.42 -10.06
C VAL A 45 1.65 -5.47 -9.01
N PRO A 46 1.16 -6.74 -9.07
CA PRO A 46 1.57 -7.75 -8.10
C PRO A 46 3.07 -8.04 -8.10
N LYS A 47 3.75 -8.02 -9.26
CA LYS A 47 5.21 -8.24 -9.32
C LYS A 47 5.97 -7.13 -8.61
N ILE A 48 5.54 -5.88 -8.77
CA ILE A 48 6.14 -4.73 -8.08
C ILE A 48 5.93 -4.87 -6.57
N MET A 49 4.69 -5.17 -6.15
CA MET A 49 4.35 -5.35 -4.74
C MET A 49 5.17 -6.47 -4.08
N TRP A 50 5.24 -7.66 -4.69
CA TRP A 50 6.07 -8.75 -4.18
C TRP A 50 7.56 -8.42 -4.17
N SER A 51 8.04 -7.58 -5.10
CA SER A 51 9.42 -7.07 -5.06
C SER A 51 9.66 -6.14 -3.88
N VAL A 52 8.67 -5.33 -3.49
CA VAL A 52 8.72 -4.50 -2.27
C VAL A 52 8.72 -5.37 -1.02
N VAL A 53 7.88 -6.41 -0.94
CA VAL A 53 7.96 -7.40 0.16
C VAL A 53 9.37 -7.98 0.24
N GLY A 54 9.93 -8.43 -0.88
CA GLY A 54 11.28 -8.97 -0.94
C GLY A 54 12.36 -7.97 -0.48
N ALA A 55 12.21 -6.69 -0.82
CA ALA A 55 13.12 -5.63 -0.38
C ALA A 55 13.03 -5.34 1.13
N LEU A 56 11.87 -5.58 1.75
CA LEU A 56 11.64 -5.43 3.19
C LEU A 56 12.09 -6.66 4.00
N MET A 57 12.25 -7.82 3.37
CA MET A 57 12.64 -9.07 4.05
C MET A 57 13.95 -8.94 4.85
N PRO A 58 15.05 -8.32 4.33
CA PRO A 58 16.27 -8.15 5.12
C PRO A 58 16.03 -7.36 6.42
N ALA A 59 15.22 -6.29 6.37
CA ALA A 59 14.87 -5.51 7.55
C ALA A 59 14.00 -6.32 8.52
N ALA A 60 13.04 -7.09 8.01
CA ALA A 60 12.19 -7.97 8.84
C ALA A 60 13.01 -9.09 9.51
N ILE A 61 13.96 -9.69 8.78
CA ILE A 61 14.84 -10.74 9.33
C ILE A 61 15.72 -10.16 10.44
N MET A 62 16.31 -8.98 10.24
CA MET A 62 17.11 -8.34 11.28
C MET A 62 16.26 -7.97 12.50
N ALA A 63 15.02 -7.48 12.30
CA ALA A 63 14.10 -7.21 13.40
C ALA A 63 13.81 -8.48 14.23
N VAL A 64 13.61 -9.64 13.58
CA VAL A 64 13.42 -10.93 14.25
C VAL A 64 14.71 -11.40 14.92
N PHE A 65 15.89 -11.12 14.34
CA PHE A 65 17.17 -11.47 14.95
C PHE A 65 17.44 -10.69 16.25
N TYR A 66 17.13 -9.39 16.26
CA TYR A 66 17.39 -8.51 17.41
C TYR A 66 16.34 -8.61 18.53
N PHE A 67 15.06 -8.74 18.17
CA PHE A 67 13.94 -8.77 19.13
C PHE A 67 13.31 -10.16 19.32
N GLY A 68 13.82 -11.16 18.62
CA GLY A 68 13.41 -12.55 18.75
C GLY A 68 11.99 -12.84 18.30
N VAL A 69 11.39 -13.83 18.95
CA VAL A 69 10.07 -14.41 18.61
C VAL A 69 8.92 -13.39 18.75
N ARG A 70 9.07 -12.36 19.58
CA ARG A 70 8.05 -11.32 19.75
C ARG A 70 7.84 -10.49 18.49
N ALA A 71 8.93 -10.11 17.81
CA ALA A 71 8.87 -9.40 16.54
C ALA A 71 8.21 -10.25 15.45
N LEU A 72 8.54 -11.55 15.41
CA LEU A 72 7.92 -12.48 14.48
C LEU A 72 6.40 -12.55 14.67
N TRP A 73 5.93 -12.71 15.91
CA TRP A 73 4.50 -12.70 16.20
C TRP A 73 3.81 -11.39 15.86
N MET A 74 4.44 -10.24 16.15
CA MET A 74 3.90 -8.94 15.77
C MET A 74 3.70 -8.83 14.25
N ILE A 75 4.71 -9.19 13.47
CA ILE A 75 4.65 -9.18 12.00
C ILE A 75 3.53 -10.11 11.51
N LEU A 76 3.49 -11.35 12.01
CA LEU A 76 2.47 -12.32 11.61
C LEU A 76 1.06 -11.84 11.92
N VAL A 77 0.84 -11.33 13.13
CA VAL A 77 -0.48 -10.85 13.57
C VAL A 77 -0.95 -9.67 12.72
N CYS A 78 -0.09 -8.67 12.46
CA CYS A 78 -0.44 -7.54 11.61
C CYS A 78 -0.70 -7.93 10.16
N VAL A 79 0.11 -8.83 9.57
CA VAL A 79 -0.09 -9.31 8.20
C VAL A 79 -1.38 -10.12 8.09
N LEU A 80 -1.62 -11.05 9.03
CA LEU A 80 -2.86 -11.83 9.06
C LEU A 80 -4.09 -10.95 9.26
N ALA A 81 -4.02 -9.97 10.17
CA ALA A 81 -5.11 -9.01 10.38
C ALA A 81 -5.39 -8.19 9.11
N ALA A 82 -4.35 -7.73 8.41
CA ALA A 82 -4.50 -6.99 7.16
C ALA A 82 -5.14 -7.85 6.06
N LEU A 83 -4.67 -9.08 5.88
CA LEU A 83 -5.19 -10.04 4.90
C LEU A 83 -6.65 -10.42 5.18
N THR A 84 -6.98 -10.73 6.43
CA THR A 84 -8.33 -11.10 6.84
C THR A 84 -9.30 -9.95 6.69
N THR A 85 -8.91 -8.73 7.07
CA THR A 85 -9.73 -7.53 6.90
C THR A 85 -10.00 -7.24 5.43
N GLU A 86 -8.98 -7.34 4.58
CA GLU A 86 -9.15 -7.16 3.15
C GLU A 86 -10.07 -8.20 2.54
N ALA A 87 -9.85 -9.48 2.86
CA ALA A 87 -10.67 -10.58 2.37
C ALA A 87 -12.14 -10.41 2.80
N LEU A 88 -12.37 -9.98 4.05
CA LEU A 88 -13.70 -9.74 4.58
C LEU A 88 -14.39 -8.59 3.86
N ILE A 89 -13.74 -7.44 3.72
CA ILE A 89 -14.33 -6.27 3.06
C ILE A 89 -14.59 -6.53 1.58
N ASN A 90 -13.67 -7.20 0.88
CA ASN A 90 -13.89 -7.59 -0.52
C ASN A 90 -15.09 -8.53 -0.66
N ARG A 91 -15.23 -9.51 0.24
CA ARG A 91 -16.40 -10.40 0.28
C ARG A 91 -17.70 -9.62 0.52
N LEU A 92 -17.68 -8.65 1.43
CA LEU A 92 -18.84 -7.79 1.71
C LEU A 92 -19.18 -6.87 0.53
N ARG A 93 -18.17 -6.40 -0.23
CA ARG A 93 -18.36 -5.58 -1.44
C ARG A 93 -18.74 -6.40 -2.69
N GLY A 94 -18.77 -7.73 -2.60
CA GLY A 94 -18.99 -8.61 -3.76
C GLY A 94 -17.89 -8.53 -4.82
N VAL A 95 -16.69 -8.05 -4.46
CA VAL A 95 -15.53 -7.95 -5.36
C VAL A 95 -14.67 -9.19 -5.17
N GLY A 96 -14.05 -9.68 -6.26
CA GLY A 96 -13.15 -10.83 -6.20
C GLY A 96 -12.01 -10.67 -5.18
N LEU A 97 -11.50 -11.79 -4.66
CA LEU A 97 -10.42 -11.78 -3.67
C LEU A 97 -9.13 -11.19 -4.26
N THR A 98 -8.77 -9.97 -3.82
CA THR A 98 -7.54 -9.27 -4.22
C THR A 98 -6.27 -9.76 -3.52
N ILE A 99 -6.36 -10.78 -2.66
CA ILE A 99 -5.26 -11.27 -1.79
C ILE A 99 -3.94 -11.53 -2.55
N LYS A 100 -4.02 -11.92 -3.84
CA LYS A 100 -2.85 -12.22 -4.68
C LYS A 100 -2.04 -10.98 -5.10
N ASP A 101 -2.54 -9.78 -4.87
CA ASP A 101 -1.88 -8.53 -5.24
C ASP A 101 -0.67 -8.18 -4.35
N GLY A 102 -0.56 -8.80 -3.17
CA GLY A 102 0.55 -8.61 -2.21
C GLY A 102 0.48 -7.31 -1.40
N SER A 103 -0.51 -6.44 -1.65
CA SER A 103 -0.55 -5.10 -1.08
C SER A 103 -1.05 -5.06 0.37
N ALA A 104 -1.99 -5.94 0.75
CA ALA A 104 -2.38 -6.10 2.14
C ALA A 104 -1.22 -6.67 2.98
N VAL A 105 -0.41 -7.56 2.39
CA VAL A 105 0.82 -8.09 3.03
C VAL A 105 1.82 -6.96 3.29
N ILE A 106 2.09 -6.13 2.28
CA ILE A 106 3.00 -4.98 2.45
C ILE A 106 2.47 -4.02 3.50
N THR A 107 1.17 -3.73 3.50
CA THR A 107 0.54 -2.80 4.44
C THR A 107 0.69 -3.31 5.88
N GLY A 108 0.37 -4.59 6.13
CA GLY A 108 0.55 -5.21 7.44
C GLY A 108 2.01 -5.32 7.86
N LEU A 109 2.92 -5.64 6.93
CA LEU A 109 4.35 -5.72 7.18
C LEU A 109 4.95 -4.35 7.52
N LEU A 110 4.66 -3.33 6.72
CA LEU A 110 5.12 -1.96 6.98
C LEU A 110 4.57 -1.43 8.30
N LEU A 111 3.28 -1.68 8.60
CA LEU A 111 2.71 -1.30 9.89
C LEU A 111 3.48 -1.99 11.02
N ALA A 112 3.66 -3.31 10.97
CA ALA A 112 4.40 -4.04 12.00
C ALA A 112 5.83 -3.51 12.20
N LEU A 113 6.57 -3.26 11.10
CA LEU A 113 7.91 -2.71 11.16
C LEU A 113 7.95 -1.30 11.78
N THR A 114 6.85 -0.57 11.76
CA THR A 114 6.74 0.74 12.41
C THR A 114 6.29 0.68 13.88
N LEU A 115 5.96 -0.50 14.42
CA LEU A 115 5.54 -0.67 15.81
C LEU A 115 6.72 -1.02 16.72
N PRO A 116 6.62 -0.69 18.02
CA PRO A 116 7.51 -1.24 19.03
C PRO A 116 7.35 -2.77 19.15
N PRO A 117 8.43 -3.53 19.42
CA PRO A 117 8.38 -4.97 19.66
C PRO A 117 7.52 -5.38 20.87
N SER A 118 7.40 -4.50 21.85
CA SER A 118 6.65 -4.69 23.11
C SER A 118 5.19 -4.27 23.01
N PHE A 119 4.76 -3.74 21.85
CA PHE A 119 3.39 -3.27 21.67
C PHE A 119 2.40 -4.44 21.80
N PRO A 120 1.20 -4.24 22.38
CA PRO A 120 0.21 -5.30 22.50
C PRO A 120 -0.25 -5.78 21.11
N TYR A 121 -0.28 -7.10 20.92
CA TYR A 121 -0.68 -7.71 19.65
C TYR A 121 -2.11 -7.31 19.24
N SER A 122 -3.02 -7.16 20.21
CA SER A 122 -4.39 -6.68 19.96
C SER A 122 -4.41 -5.27 19.37
N GLY A 123 -3.56 -4.37 19.85
CA GLY A 123 -3.40 -3.04 19.27
C GLY A 123 -2.90 -3.11 17.84
N GLY A 124 -1.92 -3.99 17.55
CA GLY A 124 -1.42 -4.23 16.20
C GLY A 124 -2.51 -4.70 15.23
N VAL A 125 -3.42 -5.57 15.69
CA VAL A 125 -4.60 -6.00 14.92
C VAL A 125 -5.51 -4.81 14.62
N ILE A 126 -5.86 -4.00 15.62
CA ILE A 126 -6.76 -2.85 15.43
C ILE A 126 -6.15 -1.86 14.44
N GLY A 127 -4.85 -1.58 14.54
CA GLY A 127 -4.15 -0.72 13.59
C GLY A 127 -4.14 -1.27 12.17
N ALA A 128 -3.95 -2.59 12.01
CA ALA A 128 -3.97 -3.24 10.69
C ALA A 128 -5.38 -3.22 10.07
N VAL A 129 -6.41 -3.46 10.88
CA VAL A 129 -7.81 -3.34 10.48
C VAL A 129 -8.11 -1.91 10.02
N PHE A 130 -7.69 -0.90 10.80
CA PHE A 130 -7.88 0.51 10.46
C PHE A 130 -7.14 0.89 9.17
N ALA A 131 -5.88 0.47 9.03
CA ALA A 131 -5.08 0.70 7.84
C ALA A 131 -5.76 0.16 6.57
N ILE A 132 -6.29 -1.06 6.61
CA ILE A 132 -6.95 -1.67 5.45
C ILE A 132 -8.35 -1.11 5.24
N ALA A 133 -9.19 -1.07 6.26
CA ALA A 133 -10.58 -0.64 6.14
C ALA A 133 -10.66 0.83 5.74
N ILE A 134 -10.01 1.71 6.52
CA ILE A 134 -10.09 3.15 6.34
C ILE A 134 -9.04 3.64 5.34
N GLY A 135 -7.80 3.18 5.48
CA GLY A 135 -6.69 3.67 4.67
C GLY A 135 -6.68 3.18 3.23
N LYS A 136 -7.32 2.03 2.94
CA LYS A 136 -7.31 1.44 1.61
C LYS A 136 -8.72 1.22 1.03
N GLN A 137 -9.60 0.56 1.77
CA GLN A 137 -10.86 0.07 1.21
C GLN A 137 -11.92 1.16 1.05
N ILE A 138 -11.99 2.14 1.96
CA ILE A 138 -12.87 3.32 1.81
C ILE A 138 -12.60 4.07 0.50
N PHE A 139 -11.34 4.17 0.08
CA PHE A 139 -10.97 4.86 -1.15
C PHE A 139 -11.16 4.01 -2.42
N GLY A 140 -11.69 2.78 -2.28
CA GLY A 140 -12.00 1.91 -3.42
C GLY A 140 -11.02 0.75 -3.62
N GLY A 141 -9.90 0.71 -2.88
CA GLY A 141 -8.91 -0.37 -2.93
C GLY A 141 -7.57 0.07 -3.52
N LEU A 142 -6.85 -0.87 -4.12
CA LEU A 142 -5.52 -0.60 -4.69
C LEU A 142 -5.55 0.47 -5.80
N GLY A 143 -4.59 1.40 -5.73
CA GLY A 143 -4.40 2.46 -6.73
C GLY A 143 -5.18 3.75 -6.45
N TYR A 144 -6.12 3.72 -5.52
CA TYR A 144 -6.92 4.89 -5.13
C TYR A 144 -6.57 5.45 -3.74
N ASN A 145 -5.51 4.94 -3.12
CA ASN A 145 -5.10 5.37 -1.79
C ASN A 145 -4.54 6.80 -1.82
N ILE A 146 -5.24 7.75 -1.20
CA ILE A 146 -4.77 9.14 -1.07
C ILE A 146 -3.52 9.20 -0.17
N PHE A 147 -3.51 8.40 0.89
CA PHE A 147 -2.43 8.31 1.86
C PHE A 147 -1.85 6.89 1.91
N ASN A 148 -0.64 6.75 2.43
CA ASN A 148 -0.06 5.43 2.71
C ASN A 148 -0.91 4.74 3.81
N PRO A 149 -1.58 3.61 3.51
CA PRO A 149 -2.48 2.96 4.47
C PRO A 149 -1.76 2.49 5.74
N ALA A 150 -0.51 2.03 5.63
CA ALA A 150 0.27 1.58 6.78
C ALA A 150 0.61 2.72 7.72
N LEU A 151 1.02 3.87 7.17
CA LEU A 151 1.32 5.06 7.97
C LEU A 151 0.04 5.66 8.59
N LEU A 152 -1.09 5.55 7.91
CA LEU A 152 -2.38 5.93 8.48
C LEU A 152 -2.74 5.06 9.70
N GLY A 153 -2.52 3.74 9.61
CA GLY A 153 -2.65 2.83 10.75
C GLY A 153 -1.72 3.19 11.91
N ARG A 154 -0.46 3.53 11.62
CA ARG A 154 0.50 3.99 12.65
C ARG A 154 0.01 5.28 13.32
N ALA A 155 -0.43 6.26 12.53
CA ALA A 155 -0.92 7.55 13.05
C ALA A 155 -2.16 7.36 13.95
N PHE A 156 -3.09 6.49 13.55
CA PHE A 156 -4.23 6.11 14.38
C PHE A 156 -3.79 5.52 15.73
N LEU A 157 -2.90 4.53 15.71
CA LEU A 157 -2.42 3.91 16.93
C LEU A 157 -1.60 4.88 17.80
N GLN A 158 -0.86 5.81 17.20
CA GLN A 158 -0.16 6.87 17.92
C GLN A 158 -1.14 7.79 18.66
N ALA A 159 -2.26 8.14 18.04
CA ALA A 159 -3.28 8.98 18.64
C ALA A 159 -4.07 8.24 19.73
N SER A 160 -4.37 6.95 19.55
CA SER A 160 -5.16 6.16 20.50
C SER A 160 -4.34 5.55 21.65
N PHE A 161 -3.08 5.17 21.39
CA PHE A 161 -2.21 4.44 22.33
C PHE A 161 -0.80 5.06 22.41
N PRO A 162 -0.68 6.36 22.74
CA PRO A 162 0.59 7.08 22.68
C PRO A 162 1.64 6.52 23.65
N VAL A 163 1.23 6.07 24.84
CA VAL A 163 2.14 5.53 25.86
C VAL A 163 2.77 4.22 25.39
N GLN A 164 1.95 3.30 24.89
CA GLN A 164 2.43 2.01 24.39
C GLN A 164 3.29 2.18 23.12
N MET A 165 2.96 3.17 22.28
CA MET A 165 3.74 3.51 21.08
C MET A 165 5.11 4.15 21.37
N THR A 166 5.30 4.69 22.57
CA THR A 166 6.54 5.38 22.97
C THR A 166 7.36 4.59 23.99
N THR A 167 6.95 3.37 24.31
CA THR A 167 7.67 2.46 25.21
C THR A 167 8.57 1.53 24.41
N TRP A 168 9.89 1.77 24.45
CA TRP A 168 10.88 0.99 23.70
C TRP A 168 11.58 -0.02 24.59
N THR A 169 12.09 -1.09 23.98
CA THR A 169 12.81 -2.15 24.68
C THR A 169 14.15 -2.38 24.01
N LEU A 170 15.19 -2.72 24.79
CA LEU A 170 16.51 -2.96 24.22
C LEU A 170 16.52 -4.28 23.42
N PRO A 171 17.17 -4.29 22.24
CA PRO A 171 17.55 -5.52 21.55
C PRO A 171 18.43 -6.41 22.44
N GLY A 172 18.24 -7.74 22.39
CA GLY A 172 19.09 -8.68 23.14
C GLY A 172 18.59 -9.12 24.53
N THR A 173 17.56 -8.49 25.10
CA THR A 173 16.89 -9.02 26.32
C THR A 173 15.93 -10.19 25.99
N ALA A 174 15.76 -10.50 24.69
CA ALA A 174 14.93 -11.59 24.19
C ALA A 174 15.73 -12.87 23.90
N ASN A 175 16.76 -13.18 24.72
CA ASN A 175 17.23 -14.56 24.81
C ASN A 175 16.04 -15.46 25.15
N PHE A 176 15.94 -16.59 24.47
CA PHE A 176 14.79 -17.50 24.27
C PHE A 176 13.96 -17.96 25.51
N SER A 177 14.13 -17.37 26.69
CA SER A 177 13.51 -17.80 27.94
C SER A 177 13.28 -16.71 29.00
N THR A 178 13.71 -15.46 28.81
CA THR A 178 13.52 -14.40 29.84
C THR A 178 12.39 -13.45 29.49
N ILE A 179 11.34 -13.48 30.32
CA ILE A 179 10.14 -12.64 30.24
C ILE A 179 10.46 -11.18 30.65
N ASP A 180 11.58 -10.95 31.33
CA ASP A 180 11.99 -9.61 31.75
C ASP A 180 12.52 -8.81 30.55
N THR A 181 11.97 -7.62 30.33
CA THR A 181 12.33 -6.77 29.20
C THR A 181 12.62 -5.39 29.73
N ILE A 182 13.88 -5.00 29.63
CA ILE A 182 14.33 -3.69 30.07
C ILE A 182 13.83 -2.65 29.07
N THR A 183 13.08 -1.67 29.58
CA THR A 183 12.66 -0.51 28.81
C THR A 183 13.85 0.41 28.59
N ALA A 184 14.01 0.87 27.36
CA ALA A 184 15.05 1.83 26.97
C ALA A 184 14.41 3.11 26.44
N ALA A 185 15.09 4.24 26.63
CA ALA A 185 14.83 5.41 25.82
C ALA A 185 15.45 5.22 24.42
N THR A 186 14.82 5.77 23.38
CA THR A 186 15.43 5.81 22.05
C THR A 186 16.68 6.69 22.08
N PRO A 187 17.68 6.43 21.23
CA PRO A 187 18.88 7.27 21.09
C PRO A 187 18.55 8.76 20.93
N LEU A 188 17.50 9.06 20.16
CA LEU A 188 17.03 10.44 19.96
C LEU A 188 16.42 11.03 21.25
N GLY A 189 15.68 10.24 22.02
CA GLY A 189 15.16 10.64 23.33
C GLY A 189 16.30 10.89 24.32
N GLN A 190 17.27 9.97 24.40
CA GLN A 190 18.44 10.10 25.26
C GLN A 190 19.27 11.33 24.91
N PHE A 191 19.48 11.59 23.63
CA PHE A 191 20.18 12.80 23.19
C PHE A 191 19.42 14.07 23.59
N LYS A 192 18.09 14.11 23.39
CA LYS A 192 17.27 15.30 23.66
C LYS A 192 17.10 15.60 25.15
N PHE A 193 16.94 14.57 25.99
CA PHE A 193 16.61 14.72 27.41
C PHE A 193 17.82 14.57 28.34
N GLU A 194 18.80 13.74 27.97
CA GLU A 194 19.95 13.39 28.82
C GLU A 194 21.29 13.84 28.22
N GLY A 195 21.32 14.31 26.96
CA GLY A 195 22.53 14.74 26.28
C GLY A 195 23.51 13.60 25.95
N ILE A 196 23.07 12.34 26.08
CA ILE A 196 23.92 11.16 25.87
C ILE A 196 24.05 10.89 24.37
N LEU A 197 25.28 10.85 23.87
CA LEU A 197 25.58 10.48 22.49
C LEU A 197 25.73 8.97 22.36
N THR A 198 24.84 8.34 21.60
CA THR A 198 24.95 6.92 21.27
C THR A 198 26.01 6.72 20.20
N ARG A 199 26.76 5.62 20.28
CA ARG A 199 27.84 5.33 19.33
C ARG A 199 27.25 5.10 17.94
N TYR A 200 27.82 5.74 16.91
CA TYR A 200 27.33 5.61 15.51
C TYR A 200 27.24 4.15 15.04
N GLN A 201 28.13 3.28 15.51
CA GLN A 201 28.12 1.86 15.18
C GLN A 201 26.85 1.16 15.68
N ASP A 202 26.37 1.52 16.87
CA ASP A 202 25.16 0.95 17.47
C ASP A 202 23.89 1.50 16.79
N LEU A 203 23.94 2.75 16.28
CA LEU A 203 22.89 3.32 15.43
C LEU A 203 22.83 2.64 14.05
N MET A 204 23.98 2.31 13.45
CA MET A 204 24.03 1.70 12.12
C MET A 204 23.68 0.21 12.13
N LEU A 205 24.22 -0.54 13.10
CA LEU A 205 23.91 -1.96 13.31
C LEU A 205 22.55 -2.14 13.99
N GLY A 206 22.10 -1.12 14.72
CA GLY A 206 20.77 -0.97 15.29
C GLY A 206 20.51 -1.79 16.55
N ASN A 207 21.56 -2.00 17.36
CA ASN A 207 21.46 -2.49 18.74
C ASN A 207 20.95 -1.38 19.69
N ILE A 208 19.82 -0.75 19.34
CA ILE A 208 19.22 0.39 20.03
C ILE A 208 17.71 0.17 20.21
N GLY A 209 17.13 0.79 21.24
CA GLY A 209 15.68 0.80 21.42
C GLY A 209 14.99 1.64 20.33
N GLY A 210 13.97 1.09 19.69
CA GLY A 210 13.23 1.74 18.61
C GLY A 210 12.15 0.85 17.99
N CYS A 211 11.58 1.28 16.87
CA CYS A 211 10.64 0.44 16.11
C CYS A 211 11.36 -0.78 15.51
N LEU A 212 10.61 -1.86 15.26
CA LEU A 212 11.13 -3.10 14.68
C LEU A 212 11.99 -2.85 13.42
N GLY A 213 11.51 -1.99 12.51
CA GLY A 213 12.21 -1.66 11.28
C GLY A 213 13.43 -0.74 11.45
N GLU A 214 13.44 0.12 12.47
CA GLU A 214 14.49 1.14 12.67
C GLU A 214 15.82 0.52 13.16
N THR A 215 15.76 -0.68 13.74
CA THR A 215 16.92 -1.40 14.29
C THR A 215 17.90 -1.96 13.27
N SER A 216 17.78 -1.64 11.98
CA SER A 216 18.84 -1.98 11.03
C SER A 216 18.83 -0.99 9.88
N ALA A 217 19.45 0.17 10.11
CA ALA A 217 19.63 1.20 9.09
C ALA A 217 20.30 0.62 7.82
N VAL A 218 21.32 -0.23 7.99
CA VAL A 218 22.00 -0.90 6.87
C VAL A 218 21.04 -1.78 6.07
N ALA A 219 20.21 -2.59 6.74
CA ALA A 219 19.26 -3.47 6.05
C ALA A 219 18.18 -2.68 5.29
N ILE A 220 17.69 -1.58 5.86
CA ILE A 220 16.76 -0.66 5.19
C ILE A 220 17.42 -0.01 3.98
N ILE A 221 18.67 0.46 4.10
CA ILE A 221 19.40 1.11 3.01
C ILE A 221 19.61 0.13 1.85
N ILE A 222 19.97 -1.12 2.13
CA ILE A 222 20.13 -2.15 1.10
C ILE A 222 18.79 -2.41 0.38
N GLY A 223 17.70 -2.57 1.13
CA GLY A 223 16.35 -2.74 0.56
C GLY A 223 15.89 -1.53 -0.26
N GLY A 224 16.12 -0.33 0.26
CA GLY A 224 15.80 0.93 -0.42
C GLY A 224 16.63 1.12 -1.71
N LEU A 225 17.92 0.83 -1.67
CA LEU A 225 18.80 0.89 -2.84
C LEU A 225 18.34 -0.12 -3.91
N TYR A 226 17.96 -1.33 -3.51
CA TYR A 226 17.39 -2.32 -4.41
C TYR A 226 16.14 -1.79 -5.13
N LEU A 227 15.23 -1.12 -4.43
CA LEU A 227 14.02 -0.53 -5.02
C LEU A 227 14.33 0.64 -5.96
N ILE A 228 15.34 1.45 -5.64
CA ILE A 228 15.80 2.56 -6.49
C ILE A 228 16.43 2.01 -7.79
N VAL A 229 17.30 1.01 -7.69
CA VAL A 229 17.96 0.38 -8.85
C VAL A 229 16.92 -0.27 -9.78
N ARG A 230 15.87 -0.87 -9.21
CA ARG A 230 14.75 -1.44 -9.96
C ARG A 230 13.78 -0.40 -10.54
N LYS A 231 13.97 0.90 -10.26
CA LYS A 231 13.08 2.02 -10.63
C LYS A 231 11.66 1.86 -10.09
N TYR A 232 11.51 1.24 -8.92
CA TYR A 232 10.23 1.17 -8.19
C TYR A 232 10.03 2.35 -7.25
N ALA A 233 11.13 2.94 -6.79
CA ALA A 233 11.12 4.15 -5.97
C ALA A 233 11.98 5.23 -6.62
N ASP A 234 11.48 6.47 -6.62
CA ASP A 234 12.21 7.63 -7.10
C ASP A 234 13.29 8.04 -6.11
N TRP A 235 14.55 8.05 -6.54
CA TRP A 235 15.71 8.48 -5.73
C TRP A 235 15.63 9.95 -5.28
N ARG A 236 14.83 10.76 -5.99
CA ARG A 236 14.61 12.18 -5.67
C ARG A 236 13.96 12.35 -4.30
N ILE A 237 13.06 11.44 -3.91
CA ILE A 237 12.33 11.51 -2.64
C ILE A 237 13.30 11.39 -1.44
N PRO A 238 14.09 10.31 -1.27
CA PRO A 238 14.99 10.20 -0.13
C PRO A 238 16.10 11.26 -0.14
N VAL A 239 16.62 11.64 -1.31
CA VAL A 239 17.68 12.67 -1.39
C VAL A 239 17.17 14.05 -1.00
N SER A 240 15.97 14.44 -1.45
CA SER A 240 15.37 15.72 -1.07
C SER A 240 15.06 15.80 0.43
N PHE A 241 14.62 14.69 1.02
CA PHE A 241 14.38 14.59 2.46
C PHE A 241 15.69 14.74 3.24
N MET A 242 16.74 13.98 2.90
CA MET A 242 18.06 14.08 3.55
C MET A 242 18.67 15.48 3.40
N GLY A 243 18.54 16.10 2.22
CA GLY A 243 19.01 17.46 1.98
C GLY A 243 18.31 18.48 2.87
N THR A 244 16.99 18.38 3.02
CA THR A 244 16.23 19.28 3.90
C THR A 244 16.63 19.10 5.36
N VAL A 245 16.78 17.86 5.83
CA VAL A 245 17.19 17.57 7.22
C VAL A 245 18.60 18.10 7.49
N PHE A 246 19.53 17.99 6.54
CA PHE A 246 20.89 18.51 6.70
C PHE A 246 20.96 20.05 6.73
N VAL A 247 20.05 20.73 6.05
CA VAL A 247 20.01 22.20 6.01
C VAL A 247 19.31 22.80 7.23
N VAL A 248 18.24 22.15 7.71
CA VAL A 248 17.39 22.67 8.79
C VAL A 248 17.77 22.12 10.17
N GLY A 249 18.27 20.88 10.22
CA GLY A 249 18.69 20.22 11.46
C GLY A 249 20.10 20.62 11.88
#